data_AF-A0A545U0Y2-F1
#
_entry.id   AF-A0A545U0Y2-F1
#
_cell.length_a   1.000
_cell.length_b   1.000
_cell.length_c   1.000
_cell.angle_alpha   90.00
_cell.angle_beta   90.00
_cell.angle_gamma   90.00
#
_symmetry.space_group_name_H-M   'P 1'
#
loop_
_entity.id
_entity.type
_entity.pdbx_description
1 polymer ?
#
loop_
_entity_poly.entity_id
_entity_poly.type
_entity_poly.pdbx_seq_one_letter_code
_entity_poly.pdbx_strand_id
1 'polypeptide(L)' 'MIEGEKERGRSQLRLDGAEVPMLPPRGVRILHSRDLFADVREIVIEHEGEHYRLRATKKGKLILTK' A
#
# COMPACT_ATOMS: atom_id res chain seq x y z
N MET A 1 2.71 -49.16 7.40
CA MET A 1 3.33 -48.44 6.27
C MET A 1 2.25 -47.54 5.69
N ILE A 2 2.20 -46.29 6.16
CA ILE A 2 2.64 -45.04 5.48
C ILE A 2 1.71 -44.71 4.29
N GLU A 3 1.08 -43.54 4.12
CA GLU A 3 1.03 -42.20 4.73
C GLU A 3 -0.35 -41.66 4.30
N GLY A 4 -1.10 -40.88 5.08
CA GLY A 4 -0.75 -39.52 5.46
C GLY A 4 -1.75 -38.56 4.79
N GLU A 5 -2.61 -37.97 5.61
CA GLU A 5 -3.06 -36.57 5.46
C GLU A 5 -3.77 -36.22 4.12
N LYS A 6 -5.08 -36.41 3.99
CA LYS A 6 -6.08 -35.50 4.57
C LYS A 6 -5.56 -34.06 4.65
N GLU A 7 -5.48 -33.37 3.50
CA GLU A 7 -5.31 -31.90 3.41
C GLU A 7 -6.56 -31.13 3.92
N ARG A 8 -7.03 -31.50 5.12
CA ARG A 8 -7.83 -30.64 5.98
C ARG A 8 -6.86 -29.62 6.58
N GLY A 9 -6.69 -28.52 5.86
CA GLY A 9 -5.78 -27.47 6.31
C GLY A 9 -6.05 -26.08 5.76
N ARG A 10 -7.17 -25.82 5.09
CA ARG A 10 -7.65 -24.44 4.90
C ARG A 10 -8.37 -23.96 6.15
N SER A 11 -7.72 -24.18 7.29
CA SER A 11 -8.08 -23.58 8.56
C SER A 11 -7.62 -22.14 8.45
N GLN A 12 -8.56 -21.28 8.09
CA GLN A 12 -8.55 -19.87 8.41
C GLN A 12 -8.18 -19.75 9.89
N LEU A 13 -6.88 -19.59 10.19
CA LEU A 13 -6.44 -19.27 11.54
C LEU A 13 -6.88 -17.82 11.76
N ARG A 14 -8.09 -17.67 12.29
CA ARG A 14 -8.52 -16.45 12.92
C ARG A 14 -7.67 -16.28 14.16
N LEU A 15 -6.63 -15.46 14.05
CA LEU A 15 -5.97 -14.87 15.20
C LEU A 15 -6.74 -13.59 15.51
N ASP A 16 -7.49 -13.67 16.61
CA ASP A 16 -8.14 -12.61 17.37
C ASP A 16 -7.98 -11.18 16.83
N GLY A 17 -8.97 -10.72 16.04
CA GLY A 17 -9.32 -9.30 15.87
C GLY A 17 -8.25 -8.34 15.31
N ALA A 18 -7.04 -8.79 15.03
CA ALA A 18 -6.04 -7.99 14.36
C ALA A 18 -6.33 -8.02 12.86
N GLU A 19 -6.70 -6.88 12.29
CA GLU A 19 -6.67 -6.70 10.84
C GLU A 19 -5.33 -7.21 10.34
N VAL A 20 -5.33 -8.32 9.58
CA VAL A 20 -4.12 -8.78 8.90
C VAL A 20 -3.70 -7.62 8.01
N PRO A 21 -2.57 -6.93 8.27
CA PRO A 21 -2.13 -5.88 7.37
C PRO A 21 -1.91 -6.58 6.04
N MET A 22 -2.76 -6.27 5.07
CA MET A 22 -2.63 -6.75 3.71
C MET A 22 -1.23 -6.35 3.24
N LEU A 23 -0.30 -7.31 3.27
CA LEU A 23 1.06 -7.09 2.82
C LEU A 23 0.96 -6.54 1.40
N PRO A 24 1.65 -5.43 1.07
CA PRO A 24 1.58 -4.89 -0.27
C PRO A 24 2.06 -5.95 -1.27
N PRO A 25 1.57 -5.90 -2.53
CA PRO A 25 2.10 -6.72 -3.60
C PRO A 25 3.63 -6.62 -3.64
N ARG A 26 4.30 -7.72 -4.00
CA ARG A 26 5.78 -7.74 -4.09
C ARG A 26 6.26 -6.61 -5.00
N GLY A 27 7.21 -5.83 -4.53
CA GLY A 27 7.77 -4.68 -5.25
C GLY A 27 6.99 -3.37 -5.10
N VAL A 28 5.89 -3.35 -4.32
CA VAL A 28 5.14 -2.13 -4.02
C VAL A 28 5.44 -1.67 -2.60
N ARG A 29 5.80 -0.39 -2.44
CA ARG A 29 5.94 0.26 -1.13
C ARG A 29 4.71 1.09 -0.82
N ILE A 30 4.15 0.89 0.37
CA ILE A 30 3.11 1.77 0.90
C ILE A 30 3.80 2.97 1.56
N LEU A 31 3.35 4.17 1.20
CA LEU A 31 3.78 5.43 1.81
C LEU A 31 2.54 6.14 2.35
N HIS A 32 2.64 6.74 3.53
CA HIS A 32 1.59 7.62 4.01
C HIS A 32 1.66 8.95 3.26
N SER A 33 0.50 9.47 2.84
CA SER A 33 0.44 10.76 2.17
C SER A 33 1.05 11.88 3.02
N ARG A 34 0.86 11.84 4.34
CA ARG A 34 1.48 12.79 5.27
C ARG A 34 3.00 12.83 5.17
N ASP A 35 3.66 11.67 5.01
CA ASP A 35 5.12 11.60 4.89
C ASP A 35 5.58 12.17 3.54
N LEU A 36 4.76 11.97 2.51
CA LEU A 36 5.03 12.46 1.17
C LEU A 36 4.92 13.99 1.07
N PHE A 37 3.96 14.57 1.79
CA PHE A 37 3.65 15.99 1.75
C PHE A 37 4.37 16.80 2.84
N ALA A 38 4.79 16.18 3.95
CA ALA A 38 5.33 16.89 5.11
C ALA A 38 4.44 18.10 5.49
N ASP A 39 5.00 19.32 5.42
CA ASP A 39 4.29 20.57 5.69
C ASP A 39 3.70 21.27 4.45
N VAL A 40 3.89 20.70 3.25
CA VAL A 40 3.39 21.25 1.99
C VAL A 40 2.12 20.54 1.52
N ARG A 41 1.39 21.14 0.57
CA ARG A 41 0.19 20.52 -0.04
C ARG A 41 0.42 19.95 -1.44
N GLU A 42 1.62 20.16 -1.97
CA GLU A 42 2.03 19.80 -3.32
C GLU A 42 3.52 19.49 -3.34
N ILE A 43 3.90 18.47 -4.10
CA ILE A 43 5.29 18.12 -4.38
C ILE A 43 5.49 17.96 -5.89
N VAL A 44 6.73 18.15 -6.33
CA VAL A 44 7.17 17.83 -7.69
C VAL A 44 7.95 16.53 -7.64
N ILE A 45 7.64 15.64 -8.57
CA ILE A 45 8.30 14.35 -8.77
C ILE A 45 8.96 14.43 -10.14
N GLU A 46 10.29 14.37 -10.16
CA GLU A 46 11.02 14.18 -11.41
C GLU A 46 10.96 12.70 -11.80
N HIS A 47 10.54 12.42 -13.03
CA HIS A 47 10.47 11.07 -13.58
C HIS A 47 10.80 11.12 -15.07
N GLU A 48 11.84 10.38 -15.47
CA GLU A 48 12.34 10.33 -16.86
C GLU A 48 12.67 11.72 -17.45
N GLY A 49 13.14 12.66 -16.62
CA GLY A 49 13.43 14.03 -17.02
C GLY A 49 12.20 14.93 -17.16
N GLU A 50 11.01 14.41 -16.86
CA GLU A 50 9.78 15.18 -16.80
C GLU A 50 9.39 15.48 -15.36
N HIS A 51 8.71 16.61 -15.16
CA HIS A 51 8.18 16.99 -13.85
C HIS A 51 6.71 16.61 -13.75
N TYR A 52 6.38 15.81 -12.75
CA TYR A 52 5.02 15.53 -12.34
C TYR A 52 4.71 16.26 -11.06
N ARG A 53 3.47 16.68 -10.89
CA ARG A 53 3.00 17.43 -9.74
C ARG A 53 1.94 16.61 -9.02
N LEU A 54 2.24 16.23 -7.80
CA LEU A 54 1.30 15.51 -6.94
C LEU A 54 0.76 16.48 -5.89
N ARG A 55 -0.58 16.60 -5.83
CA ARG A 55 -1.27 17.54 -4.93
C ARG A 55 -2.35 16.85 -4.12
N ALA A 56 -2.45 17.21 -2.84
CA ALA A 56 -3.59 16.86 -2.00
C ALA A 56 -4.75 17.83 -2.24
N THR A 57 -5.94 17.30 -2.54
CA THR A 57 -7.16 18.11 -2.71
C THR A 57 -7.86 18.35 -1.38
N LYS A 58 -8.69 19.41 -1.31
CA LYS A 58 -9.56 19.67 -0.15
C LYS A 58 -10.53 18.52 0.16
N LYS A 59 -10.82 17.64 -0.82
CA LYS A 59 -11.69 16.46 -0.67
C LYS A 59 -10.92 15.21 -0.19
N GLY A 60 -9.64 15.34 0.18
CA GLY A 60 -8.81 14.23 0.67
C GLY A 60 -8.27 13.30 -0.41
N LYS A 61 -8.53 13.59 -1.70
CA LYS A 61 -7.96 12.83 -2.82
C LYS A 61 -6.60 13.37 -3.23
N LEU A 62 -5.73 12.51 -3.75
CA LEU A 62 -4.48 12.89 -4.40
C LEU A 62 -4.69 13.00 -5.91
N ILE A 63 -4.08 14.01 -6.52
CA ILE A 63 -4.09 14.21 -7.97
C ILE A 63 -2.65 14.34 -8.44
N LEU A 64 -2.27 13.52 -9.42
CA LEU A 64 -1.02 13.63 -10.15
C LEU A 64 -1.29 14.29 -11.52
N THR A 65 -0.54 15.32 -11.85
CA THR A 65 -0.55 15.97 -13.16
C THR A 65 0.85 15.99 -13.74
N LYS A 66 0.95 16.01 -15.07
CA LYS A 66 2.19 16.35 -15.78
C LYS A 66 2.30 17.88 -15.89
#